data_AF-A0A1R4A4E7-F1
#
_entry.id   AF-A0A1R4A4E7-F1
#
_cell.length_a   1.000
_cell.length_b   1.000
_cell.length_c   1.000
_cell.angle_alpha   90.00
_cell.angle_beta   90.00
_cell.angle_gamma   90.00
#
_symmetry.space_group_name_H-M   'P 1'
#
loop_
_entity.id
_entity.type
_entity.pdbx_description
1 polymer ?
#
loop_
_entity_poly.entity_id
_entity_poly.type
_entity_poly.pdbx_seq_one_letter_code
_entity_poly.pdbx_strand_id
1 'polypeptide(L)'
;MDITTLAQAVNSESSAYSVGGLQELRAELKGLKRIPGSAIFSSQTTFDDWAFHHGGRSELQFNIGAEQVGDVAITRYGVAFSFETSRSLPTIDVLVPKVILFNEYVRTNLDVLSGFEMWHFHNGVRSANRTPTPISADLVDVGTFFFLGAYSPSGTVSASEVLSAFDRLLPLYRFVEGGGVHAHTTSDFAFRPGNASKKSLAIGSTIERALSIDLRHNDMQDALYRELCKRFGSSNVGTEVPSGTGGRIDVVSCEGHSYTFYEIKVGLSVQGVIREAVGQLLEYSLWPGAKLPTELVIVGEPELDESGRAYLHALNKGLPIPLSYKRLII
;
A
#
# COMPACT_ATOMS: atom_id res chain seq x y z
N MET A 1 17.17 16.21 -13.81
CA MET A 1 18.01 15.78 -12.69
C MET A 1 18.49 14.38 -13.00
N ASP A 2 19.79 14.11 -12.96
CA ASP A 2 20.31 12.75 -13.07
C ASP A 2 20.07 11.94 -11.77
N ILE A 3 20.29 10.63 -11.84
CA ILE A 3 20.00 9.73 -10.71
C ILE A 3 20.92 9.97 -9.51
N THR A 4 22.17 10.36 -9.75
CA THR A 4 23.11 10.64 -8.65
C THR A 4 22.65 11.86 -7.85
N THR A 5 22.25 12.93 -8.53
CA THR A 5 21.72 14.15 -7.93
C THR A 5 20.40 13.88 -7.22
N LEU A 6 19.51 13.07 -7.82
CA LEU A 6 18.25 12.68 -7.18
C LEU A 6 18.48 11.85 -5.92
N ALA A 7 19.40 10.88 -5.94
CA ALA A 7 19.76 10.09 -4.77
C ALA A 7 20.28 10.96 -3.62
N GLN A 8 21.11 11.96 -3.93
CA GLN A 8 21.60 12.93 -2.95
C GLN A 8 20.45 13.76 -2.35
N ALA A 9 19.56 14.30 -3.18
CA ALA A 9 18.41 15.06 -2.73
C ALA A 9 17.48 14.21 -1.84
N VAL A 10 17.20 12.96 -2.24
CA VAL A 10 16.40 12.01 -1.44
C VAL A 10 17.03 11.79 -0.07
N ASN A 11 18.35 11.57 0.03
CA ASN A 11 19.02 11.43 1.31
C ASN A 11 18.96 12.69 2.17
N SER A 12 19.11 13.88 1.56
CA SER A 12 19.09 15.15 2.30
C SER A 12 17.71 15.50 2.86
N GLU A 13 16.64 15.10 2.18
CA GLU A 13 15.25 15.41 2.56
C GLU A 13 14.56 14.29 3.34
N SER A 14 15.19 13.11 3.49
CA SER A 14 14.52 11.91 4.01
C SER A 14 14.08 12.00 5.46
N SER A 15 14.69 12.87 6.27
CA SER A 15 14.39 13.00 7.71
C SER A 15 12.94 13.42 8.02
N ALA A 16 12.25 14.01 7.04
CA ALA A 16 10.84 14.37 7.15
C ALA A 16 9.86 13.20 6.84
N TYR A 17 10.39 12.04 6.43
CA TYR A 17 9.62 10.89 5.96
C TYR A 17 9.97 9.63 6.77
N SER A 18 9.04 8.69 6.82
CA SER A 18 9.21 7.46 7.62
C SER A 18 10.36 6.59 7.08
N VAL A 19 10.53 6.55 5.76
CA VAL A 19 11.62 5.85 5.08
C VAL A 19 12.98 6.49 5.36
N GLY A 20 13.05 7.71 5.90
CA GLY A 20 14.30 8.29 6.39
C GLY A 20 14.99 7.43 7.45
N GLY A 21 14.21 6.68 8.24
CA GLY A 21 14.71 5.72 9.22
C GLY A 21 14.96 4.31 8.65
N LEU A 22 15.15 4.17 7.34
CA LEU A 22 15.29 2.85 6.69
C LEU A 22 16.45 2.04 7.26
N GLN A 23 17.59 2.66 7.58
CA GLN A 23 18.77 1.93 8.03
C GLN A 23 18.63 1.46 9.49
N GLU A 24 17.93 2.21 10.32
CA GLU A 24 17.50 1.82 11.66
C GLU A 24 16.52 0.64 11.58
N LEU A 25 15.50 0.75 10.72
CA LEU A 25 14.55 -0.33 10.47
C LEU A 25 15.25 -1.61 10.00
N ARG A 26 16.22 -1.48 9.09
CA ARG A 26 17.03 -2.61 8.63
C ARG A 26 17.82 -3.25 9.76
N ALA A 27 18.41 -2.45 10.64
CA ALA A 27 19.13 -2.96 11.79
C ALA A 27 18.21 -3.74 12.75
N GLU A 28 17.00 -3.24 12.98
CA GLU A 28 15.96 -3.91 13.77
C GLU A 28 15.55 -5.25 13.15
N LEU A 29 15.05 -5.24 11.91
CA LEU A 29 14.50 -6.43 11.25
C LEU A 29 15.54 -7.55 11.05
N LYS A 30 16.80 -7.18 10.86
CA LYS A 30 17.89 -8.13 10.57
C LYS A 30 18.77 -8.42 11.78
N GLY A 31 18.46 -7.85 12.95
CA GLY A 31 19.28 -8.00 14.16
C GLY A 31 20.73 -7.55 13.97
N LEU A 32 20.96 -6.48 13.19
CA LEU A 32 22.30 -5.98 12.95
C LEU A 32 22.86 -5.33 14.22
N LYS A 33 24.10 -5.67 14.57
CA LYS A 33 24.77 -5.10 15.76
C LYS A 33 25.05 -3.60 15.64
N ARG A 34 25.05 -3.06 14.42
CA ARG A 34 25.31 -1.66 14.09
C ARG A 34 24.50 -1.26 12.88
N ILE A 35 24.10 0.00 12.84
CA ILE A 35 23.47 0.62 11.67
C ILE A 35 24.56 0.82 10.59
N PRO A 36 24.39 0.30 9.36
CA PRO A 36 25.42 0.35 8.31
C PRO A 36 25.79 1.77 7.83
N GLY A 37 24.89 2.73 8.02
CA GLY A 37 25.02 4.14 7.67
C GLY A 37 23.67 4.84 7.82
N SER A 38 23.60 6.15 7.64
CA SER A 38 22.35 6.92 7.74
C SER A 38 21.67 7.19 6.38
N ALA A 39 22.38 6.97 5.27
CA ALA A 39 21.86 7.25 3.94
C ALA A 39 20.96 6.11 3.42
N ILE A 40 19.89 6.48 2.71
CA ILE A 40 19.08 5.53 1.92
C ILE A 40 19.94 5.02 0.78
N PHE A 41 20.52 5.91 -0.04
CA PHE A 41 21.40 5.55 -1.16
C PHE A 41 22.85 5.94 -0.85
N SER A 42 23.81 5.05 -1.06
CA SER A 42 25.24 5.40 -0.91
C SER A 42 25.94 5.43 -2.26
N SER A 43 27.11 6.05 -2.33
CA SER A 43 27.93 6.05 -3.56
C SER A 43 28.31 4.65 -4.06
N GLN A 44 28.21 3.62 -3.22
CA GLN A 44 28.47 2.22 -3.61
C GLN A 44 27.25 1.55 -4.27
N THR A 45 26.07 2.15 -4.13
CA THR A 45 24.81 1.61 -4.65
C THR A 45 24.07 2.62 -5.53
N THR A 46 24.76 3.70 -5.94
CA THR A 46 24.32 4.71 -6.89
C THR A 46 25.22 4.64 -8.12
N PHE A 47 24.60 4.44 -9.27
CA PHE A 47 25.21 4.36 -10.59
C PHE A 47 24.67 5.50 -11.47
N ASP A 48 25.15 5.58 -12.71
CA ASP A 48 24.81 6.66 -13.63
C ASP A 48 23.29 6.74 -13.90
N ASP A 49 22.66 5.60 -14.08
CA ASP A 49 21.28 5.44 -14.53
C ASP A 49 20.35 4.78 -13.51
N TRP A 50 20.85 4.30 -12.37
CA TRP A 50 20.01 3.74 -11.31
C TRP A 50 20.70 3.74 -9.95
N ALA A 51 19.91 3.61 -8.89
CA ALA A 51 20.39 3.40 -7.54
C ALA A 51 19.47 2.46 -6.76
N PHE A 52 20.04 1.68 -5.85
CA PHE A 52 19.29 0.90 -4.88
C PHE A 52 19.77 1.22 -3.47
N HIS A 53 18.91 1.03 -2.47
CA HIS A 53 19.28 1.43 -1.12
C HIS A 53 20.51 0.67 -0.60
N HIS A 54 21.28 1.34 0.25
CA HIS A 54 22.53 0.84 0.78
C HIS A 54 22.33 -0.46 1.56
N GLY A 55 23.04 -1.52 1.13
CA GLY A 55 22.94 -2.86 1.71
C GLY A 55 21.78 -3.71 1.19
N GLY A 56 20.93 -3.20 0.29
CA GLY A 56 19.73 -3.89 -0.18
C GLY A 56 19.94 -5.07 -1.13
N ARG A 57 21.19 -5.50 -1.37
CA ARG A 57 21.50 -6.42 -2.47
C ARG A 57 20.77 -7.77 -2.36
N SER A 58 20.60 -8.27 -1.15
CA SER A 58 19.94 -9.53 -0.80
C SER A 58 18.53 -9.32 -0.23
N GLU A 59 17.86 -8.24 -0.62
CA GLU A 59 16.60 -7.75 -0.02
C GLU A 59 15.62 -7.28 -1.10
N LEU A 60 14.36 -7.00 -0.71
CA LEU A 60 13.50 -6.14 -1.51
C LEU A 60 14.10 -4.72 -1.54
N GLN A 61 14.47 -4.21 -2.71
CA GLN A 61 15.25 -2.99 -2.84
C GLN A 61 14.36 -1.76 -3.05
N PHE A 62 14.38 -0.78 -2.16
CA PHE A 62 14.08 0.60 -2.60
C PHE A 62 15.02 1.01 -3.72
N ASN A 63 14.47 1.46 -4.83
CA ASN A 63 15.19 1.62 -6.09
C ASN A 63 14.68 2.84 -6.86
N ILE A 64 15.60 3.61 -7.45
CA ILE A 64 15.32 4.67 -8.41
C ILE A 64 16.10 4.40 -9.69
N GLY A 65 15.59 4.82 -10.84
CA GLY A 65 16.31 4.64 -12.10
C GLY A 65 15.76 5.47 -13.24
N ALA A 66 16.62 5.78 -14.19
CA ALA A 66 16.27 6.39 -15.47
C ALA A 66 15.97 5.27 -16.48
N GLU A 67 14.89 5.42 -17.24
CA GLU A 67 14.52 4.49 -18.30
C GLU A 67 14.04 5.24 -19.53
N GLN A 68 14.21 4.59 -20.68
CA GLN A 68 13.60 5.00 -21.94
C GLN A 68 12.43 4.05 -22.24
N VAL A 69 11.20 4.57 -22.30
CA VAL A 69 10.02 3.79 -22.69
C VAL A 69 9.48 4.38 -23.99
N GLY A 70 9.78 3.71 -25.10
CA GLY A 70 9.60 4.29 -26.44
C GLY A 70 10.47 5.54 -26.60
N ASP A 71 9.85 6.65 -27.01
CA ASP A 71 10.54 7.94 -27.17
C ASP A 71 10.52 8.81 -25.90
N VAL A 72 9.96 8.30 -24.79
CA VAL A 72 9.80 9.07 -23.55
C VAL A 72 10.86 8.63 -22.53
N ALA A 73 11.66 9.59 -22.09
CA ALA A 73 12.54 9.42 -20.94
C ALA A 73 11.75 9.57 -19.64
N ILE A 74 11.84 8.56 -18.78
CA ILE A 74 11.16 8.51 -17.49
C ILE A 74 12.15 8.24 -16.36
N THR A 75 11.80 8.69 -15.16
CA THR A 75 12.45 8.29 -13.92
C THR A 75 11.47 7.44 -13.12
N ARG A 76 11.85 6.20 -12.85
CA ARG A 76 11.11 5.28 -12.00
C ARG A 76 11.60 5.33 -10.56
N TYR A 77 10.70 5.13 -9.62
CA TYR A 77 11.02 5.05 -8.19
C TYR A 77 10.02 4.14 -7.47
N GLY A 78 10.54 3.17 -6.72
CA GLY A 78 9.72 2.18 -6.02
C GLY A 78 10.55 1.10 -5.35
N VAL A 79 10.07 -0.13 -5.38
CA VAL A 79 10.76 -1.32 -4.88
C VAL A 79 11.09 -2.31 -6.00
N ALA A 80 12.14 -3.11 -5.82
CA ALA A 80 12.62 -4.04 -6.83
C ALA A 80 13.19 -5.33 -6.24
N PHE A 81 13.11 -6.42 -7.02
CA PHE A 81 13.99 -7.58 -6.85
C PHE A 81 14.97 -7.62 -8.03
N SER A 82 16.26 -7.76 -7.72
CA SER A 82 17.30 -8.03 -8.71
C SER A 82 17.86 -9.42 -8.49
N PHE A 83 17.50 -10.34 -9.39
CA PHE A 83 17.98 -11.73 -9.41
C PHE A 83 19.27 -11.90 -10.23
N GLU A 84 19.91 -10.80 -10.63
CA GLU A 84 21.28 -10.84 -11.13
C GLU A 84 22.18 -11.50 -10.07
N THR A 85 23.24 -12.21 -10.42
CA THR A 85 24.19 -12.72 -9.42
C THR A 85 25.39 -11.80 -9.31
N SER A 86 26.02 -11.76 -8.14
CA SER A 86 27.24 -10.96 -7.94
C SER A 86 28.08 -11.55 -6.82
N ARG A 87 29.26 -10.98 -6.58
CA ARG A 87 30.08 -11.34 -5.42
C ARG A 87 29.33 -11.15 -4.08
N SER A 88 28.43 -10.16 -4.01
CA SER A 88 27.62 -9.88 -2.82
C SER A 88 26.25 -10.59 -2.81
N LEU A 89 25.86 -11.21 -3.92
CA LEU A 89 24.71 -12.13 -4.02
C LEU A 89 25.07 -13.31 -4.93
N PRO A 90 25.79 -14.32 -4.42
CA PRO A 90 26.25 -15.44 -5.25
C PRO A 90 25.12 -16.33 -5.77
N THR A 91 24.02 -16.45 -5.02
CA THR A 91 22.80 -17.18 -5.40
C THR A 91 21.56 -16.37 -5.08
N ILE A 92 20.46 -16.64 -5.78
CA ILE A 92 19.17 -15.95 -5.59
C ILE A 92 18.34 -16.55 -4.44
N ASP A 93 18.79 -17.64 -3.81
CA ASP A 93 18.02 -18.42 -2.83
C ASP A 93 17.53 -17.58 -1.65
N VAL A 94 18.34 -16.60 -1.21
CA VAL A 94 17.98 -15.67 -0.13
C VAL A 94 16.80 -14.75 -0.49
N LEU A 95 16.53 -14.55 -1.78
CA LEU A 95 15.42 -13.76 -2.29
C LEU A 95 14.14 -14.57 -2.50
N VAL A 96 14.24 -15.89 -2.71
CA VAL A 96 13.07 -16.76 -2.95
C VAL A 96 12.00 -16.65 -1.84
N PRO A 97 12.31 -16.79 -0.53
CA PRO A 97 11.29 -16.63 0.51
C PRO A 97 10.73 -15.20 0.58
N LYS A 98 11.50 -14.20 0.16
CA LYS A 98 11.05 -12.80 0.11
C LYS A 98 10.03 -12.57 -0.99
N VAL A 99 10.18 -13.25 -2.13
CA VAL A 99 9.17 -13.25 -3.20
C VAL A 99 7.86 -13.87 -2.74
N ILE A 100 7.91 -14.94 -1.92
CA ILE A 100 6.70 -15.56 -1.35
C ILE A 100 5.94 -14.54 -0.50
N LEU A 101 6.64 -13.85 0.41
CA LEU A 101 6.06 -12.81 1.26
C LEU A 101 5.56 -11.60 0.45
N PHE A 102 6.31 -11.18 -0.57
CA PHE A 102 5.87 -10.12 -1.48
C PHE A 102 4.56 -10.51 -2.16
N ASN A 103 4.47 -11.75 -2.67
CA ASN A 103 3.26 -12.26 -3.31
C ASN A 103 2.08 -12.36 -2.35
N GLU A 104 2.32 -12.72 -1.09
CA GLU A 104 1.29 -12.71 -0.05
C GLU A 104 0.78 -11.29 0.20
N TYR A 105 1.68 -10.33 0.42
CA TYR A 105 1.32 -8.93 0.64
C TYR A 105 0.54 -8.35 -0.53
N VAL A 106 1.00 -8.59 -1.77
CA VAL A 106 0.32 -8.11 -2.98
C VAL A 106 -1.09 -8.69 -3.10
N ARG A 107 -1.34 -9.94 -2.69
CA ARG A 107 -2.70 -10.52 -2.76
C ARG A 107 -3.69 -9.87 -1.79
N THR A 108 -3.21 -9.42 -0.63
CA THR A 108 -4.06 -8.94 0.46
C THR A 108 -4.10 -7.42 0.60
N ASN A 109 -3.24 -6.67 -0.12
CA ASN A 109 -3.09 -5.21 0.00
C ASN A 109 -3.06 -4.51 -1.38
N LEU A 110 -3.82 -5.00 -2.37
CA LEU A 110 -3.84 -4.41 -3.73
C LEU A 110 -4.25 -2.93 -3.74
N ASP A 111 -5.19 -2.57 -2.87
CA ASP A 111 -5.70 -1.22 -2.64
C ASP A 111 -4.57 -0.26 -2.20
N VAL A 112 -3.74 -0.66 -1.25
CA VAL A 112 -2.58 0.13 -0.78
C VAL A 112 -1.59 0.40 -1.92
N LEU A 113 -1.47 -0.57 -2.83
CA LEU A 113 -0.58 -0.53 -3.99
C LEU A 113 -1.18 0.18 -5.20
N SER A 114 -2.40 0.69 -5.11
CA SER A 114 -3.02 1.39 -6.23
C SER A 114 -2.22 2.63 -6.65
N GLY A 115 -2.19 2.91 -7.95
CA GLY A 115 -1.36 3.95 -8.56
C GLY A 115 0.13 3.60 -8.72
N PHE A 116 0.57 2.41 -8.29
CA PHE A 116 1.85 1.85 -8.71
C PHE A 116 1.66 0.88 -9.87
N GLU A 117 2.66 0.77 -10.74
CA GLU A 117 2.71 -0.25 -11.77
C GLU A 117 3.90 -1.18 -11.56
N MET A 118 3.78 -2.36 -12.13
CA MET A 118 4.76 -3.42 -12.05
C MET A 118 5.23 -3.81 -13.46
N TRP A 119 6.51 -4.10 -13.61
CA TRP A 119 7.06 -4.75 -14.81
C TRP A 119 8.25 -5.64 -14.41
N HIS A 120 8.73 -6.41 -15.38
CA HIS A 120 9.91 -7.24 -15.21
C HIS A 120 10.78 -7.21 -16.48
N PHE A 121 12.08 -7.40 -16.30
CA PHE A 121 13.03 -7.74 -17.36
C PHE A 121 13.43 -9.20 -17.20
N HIS A 122 13.21 -10.02 -18.22
CA HIS A 122 13.57 -11.43 -18.21
C HIS A 122 14.07 -11.82 -19.61
N ASN A 123 15.18 -12.56 -19.68
CA ASN A 123 15.78 -13.02 -20.93
C ASN A 123 15.97 -11.92 -22.00
N GLY A 124 16.45 -10.74 -21.59
CA GLY A 124 16.70 -9.64 -22.51
C GLY A 124 15.47 -8.79 -22.86
N VAL A 125 14.29 -9.13 -22.32
CA VAL A 125 13.01 -8.50 -22.69
C VAL A 125 12.38 -7.82 -21.48
N ARG A 126 12.07 -6.53 -21.62
CA ARG A 126 11.24 -5.77 -20.68
C ARG A 126 9.77 -6.01 -21.01
N SER A 127 9.01 -6.50 -20.04
CA SER A 127 7.54 -6.61 -20.17
C SER A 127 6.87 -5.24 -20.19
N ALA A 128 5.62 -5.22 -20.69
CA ALA A 128 4.74 -4.07 -20.52
C ALA A 128 4.43 -3.83 -19.03
N ASN A 129 4.18 -2.56 -18.69
CA ASN A 129 3.69 -2.19 -17.38
C ASN A 129 2.30 -2.82 -17.15
N ARG A 130 2.06 -3.30 -15.93
CA ARG A 130 0.81 -3.92 -15.50
C ARG A 130 0.50 -3.52 -14.07
N THR A 131 -0.74 -3.77 -13.64
CA THR A 131 -1.11 -3.63 -12.23
C THR A 131 -0.28 -4.59 -11.35
N PRO A 132 0.00 -4.22 -10.09
CA PRO A 132 0.64 -5.11 -9.13
C PRO A 132 -0.04 -6.47 -9.10
N THR A 133 0.77 -7.52 -9.22
CA THR A 133 0.32 -8.91 -9.24
C THR A 133 1.41 -9.79 -8.63
N PRO A 134 1.07 -10.96 -8.06
CA PRO A 134 2.07 -11.92 -7.67
C PRO A 134 3.07 -12.22 -8.79
N ILE A 135 4.35 -12.28 -8.44
CA ILE A 135 5.45 -12.75 -9.28
C ILE A 135 5.25 -14.23 -9.53
N SER A 136 5.21 -14.62 -10.80
CA SER A 136 5.08 -16.02 -11.20
C SER A 136 6.41 -16.75 -11.00
N ALA A 137 6.34 -18.04 -10.63
CA ALA A 137 7.50 -18.82 -10.21
C ALA A 137 8.57 -18.96 -11.32
N ASP A 138 8.14 -18.99 -12.58
CA ASP A 138 8.99 -19.04 -13.78
C ASP A 138 9.88 -17.80 -13.95
N LEU A 139 9.50 -16.69 -13.35
CA LEU A 139 10.27 -15.45 -13.40
C LEU A 139 11.21 -15.29 -12.20
N VAL A 140 11.16 -16.18 -11.21
CA VAL A 140 12.14 -16.21 -10.11
C VAL A 140 13.39 -16.94 -10.61
N ASP A 141 14.08 -16.30 -11.55
CA ASP A 141 15.21 -16.87 -12.28
C ASP A 141 16.38 -15.87 -12.36
N VAL A 142 17.59 -16.40 -12.47
CA VAL A 142 18.83 -15.62 -12.48
C VAL A 142 18.82 -14.63 -13.64
N GLY A 143 19.25 -13.40 -13.37
CA GLY A 143 19.27 -12.30 -14.35
C GLY A 143 17.91 -11.62 -14.57
N THR A 144 16.87 -12.07 -13.87
CA THR A 144 15.56 -11.40 -13.90
C THR A 144 15.58 -10.17 -13.00
N PHE A 145 14.96 -9.09 -13.46
CA PHE A 145 14.72 -7.89 -12.66
C PHE A 145 13.22 -7.62 -12.57
N PHE A 146 12.75 -7.32 -11.36
CA PHE A 146 11.37 -6.94 -11.10
C PHE A 146 11.31 -5.57 -10.47
N PHE A 147 10.34 -4.80 -10.90
CA PHE A 147 10.09 -3.48 -10.35
C PHE A 147 8.60 -3.29 -10.09
N LEU A 148 8.28 -2.69 -8.94
CA LEU A 148 6.96 -2.18 -8.57
C LEU A 148 7.15 -0.75 -8.07
N GLY A 149 6.50 0.21 -8.70
CA GLY A 149 6.67 1.61 -8.34
C GLY A 149 5.94 2.57 -9.25
N ALA A 150 6.26 3.85 -9.10
CA ALA A 150 5.72 4.94 -9.90
C ALA A 150 6.78 5.47 -10.87
N TYR A 151 6.32 6.30 -11.80
CA TYR A 151 7.11 6.86 -12.88
C TYR A 151 6.71 8.31 -13.07
N SER A 152 7.70 9.13 -13.36
CA SER A 152 7.47 10.51 -13.77
C SER A 152 8.40 10.86 -14.92
N PRO A 153 8.05 11.86 -15.75
CA PRO A 153 8.93 12.33 -16.82
C PRO A 153 10.33 12.65 -16.28
N SER A 154 11.36 12.27 -17.04
CA SER A 154 12.73 12.55 -16.63
C SER A 154 12.94 14.05 -16.45
N GLY A 155 13.58 14.42 -15.34
CA GLY A 155 13.89 15.81 -15.02
C GLY A 155 12.81 16.59 -14.27
N THR A 156 11.61 16.04 -14.11
CA THR A 156 10.55 16.68 -13.29
C THR A 156 10.42 16.09 -11.89
N VAL A 157 11.02 14.92 -11.64
CA VAL A 157 10.90 14.19 -10.37
C VAL A 157 11.60 14.93 -9.24
N SER A 158 10.88 15.09 -8.12
CA SER A 158 11.40 15.68 -6.89
C SER A 158 11.72 14.62 -5.83
N ALA A 159 12.60 14.95 -4.88
CA ALA A 159 12.93 14.05 -3.77
C ALA A 159 11.70 13.76 -2.88
N SER A 160 10.87 14.77 -2.61
CA SER A 160 9.63 14.62 -1.83
C SER A 160 8.63 13.65 -2.48
N GLU A 161 8.54 13.66 -3.80
CA GLU A 161 7.71 12.71 -4.57
C GLU A 161 8.21 11.27 -4.39
N VAL A 162 9.52 11.05 -4.54
CA VAL A 162 10.14 9.73 -4.31
C VAL A 162 9.94 9.27 -2.87
N LEU A 163 10.21 10.13 -1.90
CA LEU A 163 10.08 9.83 -0.48
C LEU A 163 8.63 9.50 -0.08
N SER A 164 7.65 10.21 -0.64
CA SER A 164 6.22 9.93 -0.43
C SER A 164 5.84 8.55 -0.98
N ALA A 165 6.34 8.19 -2.17
CA ALA A 165 6.11 6.87 -2.73
C ALA A 165 6.80 5.76 -1.91
N PHE A 166 8.00 6.03 -1.40
CA PHE A 166 8.72 5.09 -0.56
C PHE A 166 8.02 4.86 0.79
N ASP A 167 7.47 5.90 1.42
CA ASP A 167 6.66 5.76 2.64
C ASP A 167 5.44 4.87 2.42
N ARG A 168 4.80 4.98 1.25
CA ARG A 168 3.69 4.08 0.86
C ARG A 168 4.12 2.63 0.66
N LEU A 169 5.36 2.38 0.23
CA LEU A 169 5.93 1.05 0.02
C LEU A 169 6.66 0.48 1.24
N LEU A 170 6.88 1.29 2.27
CA LEU A 170 7.56 0.88 3.51
C LEU A 170 6.84 -0.25 4.27
N PRO A 171 5.50 -0.32 4.34
CA PRO A 171 4.80 -1.46 4.93
C PRO A 171 5.08 -2.79 4.20
N LEU A 172 5.11 -2.77 2.86
CA LEU A 172 5.49 -3.93 2.05
C LEU A 172 6.93 -4.36 2.36
N TYR A 173 7.87 -3.41 2.39
CA TYR A 173 9.27 -3.69 2.75
C TYR A 173 9.37 -4.32 4.15
N ARG A 174 8.68 -3.76 5.15
CA ARG A 174 8.68 -4.28 6.52
C ARG A 174 8.12 -5.69 6.58
N PHE A 175 7.02 -5.98 5.87
CA PHE A 175 6.43 -7.32 5.84
C PHE A 175 7.38 -8.34 5.23
N VAL A 176 7.99 -8.01 4.07
CA VAL A 176 8.89 -8.91 3.35
C VAL A 176 10.21 -9.13 4.11
N GLU A 177 10.82 -8.07 4.62
CA GLU A 177 12.11 -8.15 5.31
C GLU A 177 11.97 -8.57 6.79
N GLY A 178 10.78 -8.41 7.38
CA GLY A 178 10.43 -8.85 8.73
C GLY A 178 9.89 -10.28 8.82
N GLY A 179 9.92 -11.05 7.73
CA GLY A 179 9.56 -12.46 7.74
C GLY A 179 8.05 -12.74 7.77
N GLY A 180 7.23 -11.85 7.21
CA GLY A 180 5.77 -11.99 7.16
C GLY A 180 5.07 -11.59 8.46
N VAL A 181 5.81 -11.06 9.42
CA VAL A 181 5.22 -10.48 10.63
C VAL A 181 4.66 -9.11 10.27
N HIS A 182 3.33 -8.99 10.25
CA HIS A 182 2.70 -7.68 10.26
C HIS A 182 3.19 -6.90 11.47
N ALA A 183 3.54 -5.63 11.29
CA ALA A 183 3.91 -4.79 12.42
C ALA A 183 2.82 -4.90 13.49
N HIS A 184 3.17 -5.39 14.69
CA HIS A 184 2.28 -5.27 15.83
C HIS A 184 2.10 -3.78 16.08
N THR A 185 1.03 -3.21 15.57
CA THR A 185 0.64 -1.85 15.94
C THR A 185 0.19 -1.93 17.38
N THR A 186 1.08 -1.58 18.30
CA THR A 186 0.75 -1.30 19.69
C THR A 186 -0.02 0.01 19.85
N SER A 187 -0.38 0.68 18.74
CA SER A 187 -1.28 1.81 18.78
C SER A 187 -2.68 1.29 19.04
N ASP A 188 -3.18 1.49 20.25
CA ASP A 188 -4.61 1.37 20.54
C ASP A 188 -5.40 2.18 19.50
N PHE A 189 -6.58 1.69 19.14
CA PHE A 189 -7.53 2.47 18.35
C PHE A 189 -7.69 3.88 18.94
N ALA A 190 -7.41 4.90 18.13
CA ALA A 190 -7.49 6.29 18.52
C ALA A 190 -8.32 7.06 17.50
N PHE A 191 -9.58 7.33 17.85
CA PHE A 191 -10.47 8.12 17.02
C PHE A 191 -9.90 9.52 16.78
N ARG A 192 -9.93 9.97 15.52
CA ARG A 192 -9.53 11.33 15.12
C ARG A 192 -10.57 11.89 14.15
N PRO A 193 -11.20 13.03 14.46
CA PRO A 193 -12.12 13.66 13.53
C PRO A 193 -11.39 14.30 12.35
N GLY A 194 -12.09 14.44 11.22
CA GLY A 194 -11.58 15.09 10.02
C GLY A 194 -11.62 14.21 8.77
N ASN A 195 -11.45 14.85 7.61
CA ASN A 195 -11.46 14.19 6.30
C ASN A 195 -10.05 14.18 5.68
N ALA A 196 -9.54 13.00 5.36
CA ALA A 196 -8.27 12.76 4.69
C ALA A 196 -8.46 12.72 3.16
N SER A 197 -9.03 13.79 2.58
CA SER A 197 -9.24 13.91 1.14
C SER A 197 -7.91 13.89 0.38
N LYS A 198 -7.77 12.98 -0.60
CA LYS A 198 -6.61 12.90 -1.50
C LYS A 198 -6.94 13.60 -2.83
N LYS A 199 -6.04 14.47 -3.32
CA LYS A 199 -6.10 15.03 -4.68
C LYS A 199 -5.41 14.05 -5.64
N SER A 200 -6.07 13.69 -6.74
CA SER A 200 -5.53 12.76 -7.74
C SER A 200 -4.85 13.50 -8.90
N LEU A 201 -3.72 12.96 -9.38
CA LEU A 201 -3.01 13.36 -10.60
C LEU A 201 -3.15 12.21 -11.61
N ALA A 202 -3.55 12.53 -12.85
CA ALA A 202 -3.90 11.58 -13.90
C ALA A 202 -2.68 11.16 -14.76
N ILE A 203 -2.64 9.91 -15.24
CA ILE A 203 -2.12 9.42 -16.55
C ILE A 203 -2.46 7.92 -16.73
N GLY A 204 -2.94 7.48 -17.91
CA GLY A 204 -2.85 6.09 -18.43
C GLY A 204 -4.13 5.22 -18.49
N SER A 205 -4.24 4.30 -19.47
CA SER A 205 -5.50 3.63 -19.86
C SER A 205 -5.93 2.39 -19.07
N THR A 206 -5.01 1.61 -18.49
CA THR A 206 -5.36 0.58 -17.47
C THR A 206 -5.52 1.22 -16.09
N ILE A 207 -4.82 2.35 -15.90
CA ILE A 207 -4.96 3.25 -14.78
C ILE A 207 -6.39 3.81 -14.75
N GLU A 208 -7.06 4.06 -15.88
CA GLU A 208 -8.45 4.54 -15.89
C GLU A 208 -9.40 3.71 -15.02
N ARG A 209 -9.32 2.37 -14.98
CA ARG A 209 -10.26 1.56 -14.18
C ARG A 209 -9.90 1.52 -12.70
N ALA A 210 -8.63 1.33 -12.36
CA ALA A 210 -8.17 1.35 -10.95
C ALA A 210 -8.24 2.76 -10.35
N LEU A 211 -7.79 3.77 -11.10
CA LEU A 211 -7.97 5.19 -10.80
C LEU A 211 -9.44 5.55 -10.77
N SER A 212 -10.31 5.00 -11.64
CA SER A 212 -11.76 5.20 -11.53
C SER A 212 -12.32 4.58 -10.28
N ILE A 213 -11.83 3.41 -9.83
CA ILE A 213 -12.27 2.79 -8.59
C ILE A 213 -11.81 3.63 -7.39
N ASP A 214 -10.56 4.07 -7.34
CA ASP A 214 -10.03 4.91 -6.26
C ASP A 214 -10.69 6.29 -6.24
N LEU A 215 -10.88 6.92 -7.41
CA LEU A 215 -11.61 8.18 -7.53
C LEU A 215 -13.05 8.00 -7.04
N ARG A 216 -13.72 6.91 -7.45
CA ARG A 216 -15.08 6.60 -7.00
C ARG A 216 -15.12 6.32 -5.49
N HIS A 217 -14.14 5.62 -4.94
CA HIS A 217 -14.01 5.36 -3.50
C HIS A 217 -13.83 6.69 -2.74
N ASN A 218 -12.91 7.55 -3.19
CA ASN A 218 -12.70 8.88 -2.60
C ASN A 218 -13.98 9.73 -2.66
N ASP A 219 -14.68 9.74 -3.80
CA ASP A 219 -15.96 10.44 -3.95
C ASP A 219 -17.01 9.89 -2.97
N MET A 220 -17.09 8.56 -2.82
CA MET A 220 -17.98 7.90 -1.87
C MET A 220 -17.61 8.24 -0.42
N GLN A 221 -16.32 8.25 -0.08
CA GLN A 221 -15.83 8.63 1.24
C GLN A 221 -16.19 10.09 1.55
N ASP A 222 -15.96 11.01 0.61
CA ASP A 222 -16.30 12.42 0.77
C ASP A 222 -17.82 12.63 0.91
N ALA A 223 -18.62 11.88 0.16
CA ALA A 223 -20.08 11.92 0.27
C ALA A 223 -20.58 11.34 1.60
N LEU A 224 -20.06 10.19 2.02
CA LEU A 224 -20.39 9.55 3.29
C LEU A 224 -19.99 10.44 4.46
N TYR A 225 -18.77 10.98 4.45
CA TYR A 225 -18.27 11.90 5.46
C TYR A 225 -19.21 13.11 5.60
N ARG A 226 -19.62 13.72 4.48
CA ARG A 226 -20.58 14.85 4.49
C ARG A 226 -21.95 14.44 5.03
N GLU A 227 -22.46 13.26 4.68
CA GLU A 227 -23.74 12.75 5.20
C GLU A 227 -23.68 12.54 6.71
N LEU A 228 -22.63 11.86 7.20
CA LEU A 228 -22.45 11.56 8.62
C LEU A 228 -22.16 12.83 9.43
N CYS A 229 -21.41 13.80 8.89
CA CYS A 229 -21.17 15.09 9.55
C CYS A 229 -22.46 15.88 9.76
N LYS A 230 -23.42 15.81 8.81
CA LYS A 230 -24.74 16.45 8.99
C LYS A 230 -25.54 15.79 10.12
N ARG A 231 -25.35 14.49 10.34
CA ARG A 231 -26.07 13.71 11.34
C ARG A 231 -25.44 13.81 12.73
N PHE A 232 -24.12 13.71 12.82
CA PHE A 232 -23.39 13.56 14.09
C PHE A 232 -22.52 14.77 14.45
N GLY A 233 -22.28 15.70 13.51
CA GLY A 233 -21.33 16.79 13.65
C GLY A 233 -19.92 16.38 13.21
N SER A 234 -19.16 17.34 12.67
CA SER A 234 -17.82 17.07 12.11
C SER A 234 -16.76 16.66 13.13
N SER A 235 -16.95 17.01 14.41
CA SER A 235 -16.08 16.56 15.51
C SER A 235 -16.25 15.07 15.84
N ASN A 236 -17.28 14.44 15.29
CA ASN A 236 -17.72 13.08 15.60
C ASN A 236 -17.59 12.13 14.40
N VAL A 237 -16.95 12.58 13.31
CA VAL A 237 -16.70 11.76 12.12
C VAL A 237 -15.24 11.90 11.70
N GLY A 238 -14.59 10.76 11.46
CA GLY A 238 -13.21 10.69 10.98
C GLY A 238 -13.10 9.72 9.81
N THR A 239 -12.27 10.04 8.83
CA THR A 239 -11.94 9.13 7.72
C THR A 239 -10.54 8.56 7.88
N GLU A 240 -10.27 7.38 7.33
CA GLU A 240 -8.93 6.76 7.31
C GLU A 240 -8.35 6.64 8.74
N VAL A 241 -9.21 6.24 9.69
CA VAL A 241 -8.88 6.15 11.12
C VAL A 241 -8.08 4.86 11.35
N PRO A 242 -6.88 4.92 11.95
CA PRO A 242 -6.11 3.71 12.24
C PRO A 242 -6.92 2.72 13.09
N SER A 243 -7.01 1.46 12.64
CA SER A 243 -7.76 0.40 13.35
C SER A 243 -7.09 -0.05 14.65
N GLY A 244 -5.77 0.17 14.75
CA GLY A 244 -4.91 -0.37 15.80
C GLY A 244 -4.47 -1.81 15.58
N THR A 245 -4.84 -2.42 14.44
CA THR A 245 -4.53 -3.82 14.10
C THR A 245 -3.74 -3.98 12.80
N GLY A 246 -3.30 -2.87 12.19
CA GLY A 246 -2.52 -2.88 10.95
C GLY A 246 -3.23 -2.31 9.71
N GLY A 247 -4.43 -1.75 9.85
CA GLY A 247 -5.20 -1.11 8.77
C GLY A 247 -5.77 0.26 9.12
N ARG A 248 -6.55 0.84 8.20
CA ARG A 248 -7.29 2.09 8.39
C ARG A 248 -8.75 1.84 8.03
N ILE A 249 -9.64 2.27 8.92
CA ILE A 249 -11.08 2.19 8.72
C ILE A 249 -11.47 3.40 7.84
N ASP A 250 -12.15 3.14 6.71
CA ASP A 250 -12.51 4.18 5.75
C ASP A 250 -13.23 5.35 6.41
N VAL A 251 -14.30 5.08 7.18
CA VAL A 251 -14.99 6.10 7.98
C VAL A 251 -15.38 5.56 9.35
N VAL A 252 -15.26 6.40 10.38
CA VAL A 252 -15.74 6.13 11.73
C VAL A 252 -16.66 7.26 12.18
N SER A 253 -17.84 6.92 12.70
CA SER A 253 -18.67 7.87 13.46
C SER A 253 -18.63 7.54 14.95
N CYS A 254 -18.64 8.58 15.79
CA CYS A 254 -18.63 8.49 17.24
C CYS A 254 -19.88 9.16 17.83
N GLU A 255 -20.61 8.43 18.66
CA GLU A 255 -21.70 8.98 19.47
C GLU A 255 -21.42 8.68 20.95
N GLY A 256 -20.81 9.64 21.63
CA GLY A 256 -20.40 9.49 23.03
C GLY A 256 -19.24 8.51 23.19
N HIS A 257 -19.54 7.26 23.56
CA HIS A 257 -18.56 6.18 23.71
C HIS A 257 -18.79 5.02 22.73
N SER A 258 -19.79 5.17 21.86
CA SER A 258 -20.17 4.21 20.82
C SER A 258 -19.52 4.58 19.50
N TYR A 259 -18.97 3.60 18.81
CA TYR A 259 -18.36 3.77 17.50
C TYR A 259 -19.11 2.96 16.46
N THR A 260 -19.22 3.49 15.25
CA THR A 260 -19.65 2.74 14.06
C THR A 260 -18.53 2.78 13.05
N PHE A 261 -18.14 1.61 12.55
CA PHE A 261 -17.11 1.48 11.52
C PHE A 261 -17.78 1.27 10.17
N TYR A 262 -17.38 2.06 9.18
CA TYR A 262 -17.88 1.99 7.82
C TYR A 262 -16.73 1.59 6.91
N GLU A 263 -16.98 0.60 6.05
CA GLU A 263 -16.05 0.13 5.03
C GLU A 263 -16.68 0.30 3.66
N ILE A 264 -16.03 1.06 2.78
CA ILE A 264 -16.52 1.43 1.46
C ILE A 264 -15.89 0.50 0.43
N LYS A 265 -16.72 -0.15 -0.38
CA LYS A 265 -16.25 -0.91 -1.55
C LYS A 265 -16.97 -0.46 -2.82
N VAL A 266 -16.18 -0.13 -3.83
CA VAL A 266 -16.66 0.17 -5.18
C VAL A 266 -16.76 -1.15 -5.94
N GLY A 267 -17.97 -1.59 -6.23
CA GLY A 267 -18.20 -2.85 -6.91
C GLY A 267 -19.51 -2.87 -7.67
N LEU A 268 -19.59 -3.73 -8.69
CA LEU A 268 -20.78 -3.86 -9.53
C LEU A 268 -21.85 -4.78 -8.94
N SER A 269 -21.50 -5.57 -7.92
CA SER A 269 -22.42 -6.53 -7.30
C SER A 269 -22.37 -6.44 -5.78
N VAL A 270 -23.54 -6.60 -5.15
CA VAL A 270 -23.70 -6.69 -3.70
C VAL A 270 -22.81 -7.78 -3.10
N GLN A 271 -22.78 -8.95 -3.74
CA GLN A 271 -22.01 -10.09 -3.24
C GLN A 271 -20.50 -9.78 -3.21
N GLY A 272 -19.96 -9.11 -4.24
CA GLY A 272 -18.56 -8.69 -4.29
C GLY A 272 -18.23 -7.66 -3.21
N VAL A 273 -19.05 -6.61 -3.11
CA VAL A 273 -18.93 -5.56 -2.09
C VAL A 273 -18.93 -6.15 -0.68
N ILE A 274 -19.88 -7.04 -0.37
CA ILE A 274 -19.94 -7.68 0.96
C ILE A 274 -18.70 -8.55 1.20
N ARG A 275 -18.30 -9.38 0.21
CA ARG A 275 -17.16 -10.29 0.36
C ARG A 275 -15.86 -9.55 0.68
N GLU A 276 -15.63 -8.42 0.03
CA GLU A 276 -14.42 -7.62 0.21
C GLU A 276 -14.43 -6.85 1.54
N ALA A 277 -15.57 -6.30 1.94
CA ALA A 277 -15.68 -5.46 3.14
C ALA A 277 -15.68 -6.26 4.46
N VAL A 278 -16.34 -7.42 4.50
CA VAL A 278 -16.57 -8.15 5.76
C VAL A 278 -15.26 -8.56 6.44
N GLY A 279 -14.28 -9.08 5.69
CA GLY A 279 -13.00 -9.49 6.27
C GLY A 279 -12.31 -8.35 7.02
N GLN A 280 -12.27 -7.17 6.40
CA GLN A 280 -11.63 -5.97 6.95
C GLN A 280 -12.37 -5.47 8.19
N LEU A 281 -13.71 -5.33 8.12
CA LEU A 281 -14.52 -4.91 9.27
C LEU A 281 -14.38 -5.84 10.47
N LEU A 282 -14.35 -7.16 10.24
CA LEU A 282 -14.14 -8.14 11.31
C LEU A 282 -12.71 -8.07 11.87
N GLU A 283 -11.70 -7.89 11.02
CA GLU A 283 -10.32 -7.72 11.48
C GLU A 283 -10.16 -6.47 12.36
N TYR A 284 -10.71 -5.32 11.93
CA TYR A 284 -10.65 -4.07 12.69
C TYR A 284 -11.35 -4.13 14.05
N SER A 285 -12.26 -5.09 14.23
CA SER A 285 -13.17 -5.13 15.37
C SER A 285 -12.92 -6.31 16.31
N LEU A 286 -12.40 -7.43 15.79
CA LEU A 286 -12.29 -8.70 16.51
C LEU A 286 -10.86 -9.24 16.59
N TRP A 287 -9.90 -8.65 15.87
CA TRP A 287 -8.49 -9.04 16.04
C TRP A 287 -8.03 -8.74 17.48
N PRO A 288 -7.14 -9.55 18.09
CA PRO A 288 -6.69 -9.31 19.45
C PRO A 288 -6.18 -7.87 19.67
N GLY A 289 -6.75 -7.16 20.65
CA GLY A 289 -6.44 -5.76 20.95
C GLY A 289 -7.31 -4.72 20.21
N ALA A 290 -8.16 -5.16 19.28
CA ALA A 290 -9.07 -4.28 18.55
C ALA A 290 -10.09 -3.58 19.46
N LYS A 291 -10.51 -2.39 19.04
CA LYS A 291 -11.68 -1.72 19.64
C LYS A 291 -12.94 -2.35 19.07
N LEU A 292 -13.81 -2.84 19.95
CA LEU A 292 -15.13 -3.33 19.56
C LEU A 292 -16.08 -2.13 19.28
N PRO A 293 -16.53 -1.91 18.04
CA PRO A 293 -17.57 -0.93 17.74
C PRO A 293 -18.97 -1.47 18.11
N THR A 294 -19.95 -0.57 18.10
CA THR A 294 -21.36 -0.90 18.33
C THR A 294 -22.02 -1.45 17.07
N GLU A 295 -21.54 -1.06 15.89
CA GLU A 295 -22.06 -1.49 14.59
C GLU A 295 -20.95 -1.47 13.52
N LEU A 296 -21.05 -2.40 12.58
CA LEU A 296 -20.27 -2.47 11.36
C LEU A 296 -21.18 -2.20 10.16
N VAL A 297 -20.75 -1.32 9.26
CA VAL A 297 -21.55 -0.93 8.10
C VAL A 297 -20.73 -1.11 6.83
N ILE A 298 -21.21 -1.98 5.95
CA ILE A 298 -20.69 -2.11 4.58
C ILE A 298 -21.34 -1.03 3.73
N VAL A 299 -20.54 -0.25 3.00
CA VAL A 299 -21.04 0.82 2.14
C VAL A 299 -20.71 0.48 0.68
N GLY A 300 -21.74 0.47 -0.17
CA GLY A 300 -21.62 0.17 -1.59
C GLY A 300 -22.66 0.86 -2.45
N GLU A 301 -22.42 0.95 -3.75
CA GLU A 301 -23.37 1.52 -4.72
C GLU A 301 -24.52 0.58 -5.12
N PRO A 302 -24.27 -0.75 -5.28
CA PRO A 302 -25.34 -1.69 -5.61
C PRO A 302 -26.44 -1.69 -4.56
N GLU A 303 -27.68 -1.84 -5.02
CA GLU A 303 -28.81 -2.01 -4.12
C GLU A 303 -28.79 -3.39 -3.48
N LEU A 304 -28.96 -3.47 -2.16
CA LEU A 304 -29.02 -4.73 -1.44
C LEU A 304 -30.19 -5.58 -1.97
N ASP A 305 -29.88 -6.70 -2.61
CA ASP A 305 -30.88 -7.66 -3.10
C ASP A 305 -31.31 -8.65 -2.00
N GLU A 306 -32.23 -9.56 -2.33
CA GLU A 306 -32.74 -10.57 -1.38
C GLU A 306 -31.66 -11.55 -0.93
N SER A 307 -30.75 -11.94 -1.83
CA SER A 307 -29.65 -12.86 -1.51
C SER A 307 -28.65 -12.21 -0.56
N GLY A 308 -28.32 -10.92 -0.78
CA GLY A 308 -27.51 -10.12 0.12
C GLY A 308 -28.16 -9.94 1.50
N ARG A 309 -29.47 -9.66 1.56
CA ARG A 309 -30.22 -9.61 2.83
C ARG A 309 -30.15 -10.92 3.59
N ALA A 310 -30.40 -12.04 2.92
CA ALA A 310 -30.35 -13.37 3.52
C ALA A 310 -28.94 -13.70 4.04
N TYR A 311 -27.90 -13.32 3.28
CA TYR A 311 -26.51 -13.54 3.67
C TYR A 311 -26.11 -12.70 4.90
N LEU A 312 -26.43 -11.41 4.93
CA LEU A 312 -26.20 -10.56 6.11
C LEU A 312 -26.96 -11.07 7.33
N HIS A 313 -28.20 -11.52 7.17
CA HIS A 313 -28.97 -12.12 8.26
C HIS A 313 -28.29 -13.39 8.80
N ALA A 314 -27.75 -14.24 7.92
CA ALA A 314 -27.02 -15.43 8.33
C ALA A 314 -25.73 -15.08 9.10
N LEU A 315 -24.95 -14.10 8.64
CA LEU A 315 -23.75 -13.62 9.33
C LEU A 315 -24.08 -13.09 10.73
N ASN A 316 -25.11 -12.25 10.85
CA ASN A 316 -25.53 -11.65 12.11
C ASN A 316 -26.04 -12.65 13.16
N LYS A 317 -26.35 -13.91 12.79
CA LYS A 317 -26.66 -14.95 13.78
C LYS A 317 -25.45 -15.39 14.61
N GLY A 318 -24.25 -15.25 14.06
CA GLY A 318 -23.01 -15.69 14.69
C GLY A 318 -22.06 -14.56 15.08
N LEU A 319 -22.23 -13.36 14.53
CA LEU A 319 -21.37 -12.22 14.83
C LEU A 319 -21.73 -11.58 16.18
N PRO A 320 -20.73 -11.21 17.01
CA PRO A 320 -20.97 -10.51 18.26
C PRO A 320 -21.29 -9.02 18.07
N ILE A 321 -21.20 -8.51 16.83
CA ILE A 321 -21.44 -7.12 16.46
C ILE A 321 -22.42 -7.09 15.27
N PRO A 322 -23.46 -6.24 15.30
CA PRO A 322 -24.34 -6.04 14.16
C PRO A 322 -23.56 -5.59 12.92
N LEU A 323 -23.83 -6.25 11.80
CA LEU A 323 -23.30 -5.94 10.48
C LEU A 323 -24.46 -5.55 9.55
N SER A 324 -24.45 -4.31 9.05
CA SER A 324 -25.47 -3.78 8.14
C SER A 324 -24.87 -3.37 6.79
N TYR A 325 -25.74 -3.08 5.82
CA TYR A 325 -25.36 -2.58 4.50
C TYR A 325 -26.07 -1.27 4.22
N LYS A 326 -25.30 -0.26 3.83
CA LYS A 326 -25.79 1.06 3.41
C LYS A 326 -25.49 1.26 1.93
N ARG A 327 -26.54 1.49 1.15
CA ARG A 327 -26.38 1.98 -0.21
C ARG A 327 -25.98 3.45 -0.18
N LEU A 328 -24.95 3.80 -0.96
CA LEU A 328 -24.56 5.18 -1.19
C LEU A 328 -24.41 5.42 -2.70
N ILE A 329 -25.13 6.41 -3.21
CA ILE A 329 -25.03 6.85 -4.60
C ILE A 329 -24.44 8.26 -4.58
N ILE A 330 -23.41 8.46 -5.39
CA ILE A 330 -22.71 9.72 -5.65
C ILE A 330 -22.98 10.21 -7.05
#